data_AF-A0AAU4DWN6-F1
#
_entry.id   AF-A0AAU4DWN6-F1
#
_cell.length_a   1.000
_cell.length_b   1.000
_cell.length_c   1.000
_cell.angle_alpha   90.00
_cell.angle_beta   90.00
_cell.angle_gamma   90.00
#
_symmetry.space_group_name_H-M   'P 1'
#
loop_
_entity.id
_entity.type
_entity.pdbx_description
1 polymer ?
#
loop_
_entity_poly.entity_id
_entity_poly.type
_entity_poly.pdbx_seq_one_letter_code
_entity_poly.pdbx_strand_id
1 'polypeptide(L)'
;MSLADATDFILTTATETDLDRVIDAVRDRHRTLGKISAAAVTVGSTVTTKNLDRKFLVGLTGAVATIRGKFADVTLDEASTNQLRRARQTTIRVPADSKNFLLTGIPLVCLSISD
;
A
#
# COMPACT_ATOMS: atom_id res chain seq x y z
N MET A 1 25.57 4.36 17.65
CA MET A 1 24.36 3.72 18.19
C MET A 1 23.82 2.78 17.13
N SER A 2 23.90 1.49 17.40
CA SER A 2 23.39 0.43 16.53
C SER A 2 21.90 0.18 16.79
N LEU A 3 21.23 -0.58 15.91
CA LEU A 3 19.87 -1.07 16.19
C LEU A 3 19.84 -1.96 17.45
N ALA A 4 20.92 -2.72 17.70
CA ALA A 4 21.04 -3.54 18.88
C ALA A 4 21.08 -2.66 20.14
N ASP A 5 21.90 -1.61 20.17
CA ASP A 5 21.99 -0.68 21.31
C ASP A 5 20.65 0.01 21.58
N ALA A 6 19.93 0.40 20.51
CA ALA A 6 18.61 1.02 20.63
C ALA A 6 17.56 0.05 21.19
N THR A 7 17.60 -1.21 20.76
CA THR A 7 16.68 -2.26 21.25
C THR A 7 16.97 -2.60 22.70
N ASP A 8 18.26 -2.68 23.06
CA ASP A 8 18.69 -2.98 24.42
C ASP A 8 18.28 -1.87 25.40
N PHE A 9 18.41 -0.60 24.99
CA PHE A 9 17.87 0.54 25.75
C PHE A 9 16.35 0.43 25.95
N ILE A 10 15.59 0.11 24.89
CA ILE A 10 14.12 -0.05 24.95
C ILE A 10 13.73 -1.16 25.94
N LEU A 11 14.45 -2.28 25.94
CA LEU A 11 14.10 -3.43 26.76
C LEU A 11 14.48 -3.28 28.25
N THR A 12 15.50 -2.48 28.55
CA THR A 12 16.10 -2.44 29.90
C THR A 12 15.91 -1.12 30.64
N THR A 13 15.82 -0.01 29.91
CA THR A 13 16.00 1.34 30.48
C THR A 13 14.88 2.32 30.09
N ALA A 14 14.21 2.10 28.97
CA ALA A 14 13.22 3.06 28.46
C ALA A 14 12.04 3.26 29.42
N THR A 15 11.69 4.52 29.61
CA THR A 15 10.47 4.92 30.31
C THR A 15 9.27 4.90 29.36
N GLU A 16 8.05 4.99 29.89
CA GLU A 16 6.85 5.09 29.07
C GLU A 16 6.89 6.29 28.10
N THR A 17 7.43 7.44 28.55
CA THR A 17 7.63 8.62 27.68
C THR A 17 8.65 8.35 26.56
N ASP A 18 9.68 7.55 26.82
CA ASP A 18 10.63 7.16 25.78
C ASP A 18 9.99 6.22 24.75
N LEU A 19 9.15 5.28 25.22
CA LEU A 19 8.39 4.39 24.34
C LEU A 19 7.43 5.18 23.44
N ASP A 20 6.69 6.15 23.99
CA ASP A 20 5.81 7.01 23.20
C ASP A 20 6.58 7.78 22.12
N ARG A 21 7.74 8.35 22.47
CA ARG A 21 8.61 9.05 21.53
C ARG A 21 9.09 8.13 20.40
N VAL A 22 9.47 6.90 20.72
CA VAL A 22 9.89 5.92 19.70
C VAL A 22 8.72 5.56 18.79
N ILE A 23 7.53 5.32 19.35
CA ILE A 23 6.32 5.03 18.57
C ILE A 23 6.00 6.16 17.59
N ASP A 24 6.05 7.41 18.05
CA ASP A 24 5.79 8.57 17.21
C ASP A 24 6.86 8.74 16.12
N ALA A 25 8.14 8.57 16.46
CA ALA A 25 9.23 8.59 15.48
C ALA A 25 9.07 7.50 14.39
N VAL A 26 8.65 6.29 14.80
CA VAL A 26 8.38 5.18 13.87
C VAL A 26 7.19 5.52 12.96
N ARG A 27 6.10 6.06 13.50
CA ARG A 27 4.94 6.51 12.72
C ARG A 27 5.31 7.58 11.70
N ASP A 28 6.09 8.57 12.11
CA ASP A 28 6.57 9.64 11.23
C ASP A 28 7.49 9.12 10.13
N ARG A 29 8.36 8.15 10.46
CA ARG A 29 9.20 7.49 9.46
C ARG A 29 8.37 6.72 8.45
N HIS A 30 7.38 5.94 8.89
CA HIS A 30 6.49 5.23 7.98
C HIS A 30 5.70 6.18 7.07
N ARG A 31 5.19 7.30 7.62
CA ARG A 31 4.51 8.33 6.83
C ARG A 31 5.43 8.92 5.76
N THR A 32 6.68 9.21 6.12
CA THR A 32 7.68 9.75 5.20
C THR A 32 8.01 8.76 4.09
N LEU A 33 8.27 7.50 4.43
CA LEU A 33 8.52 6.44 3.45
C LEU A 33 7.32 6.23 2.51
N GLY A 34 6.10 6.27 3.04
CA GLY A 34 4.88 6.21 2.23
C GLY A 34 4.77 7.36 1.22
N LYS A 35 5.14 8.59 1.62
CA LYS A 35 5.18 9.74 0.70
C LYS A 35 6.24 9.57 -0.39
N ILE A 36 7.42 9.06 -0.03
CA ILE A 36 8.50 8.79 -1.00
C ILE A 36 8.06 7.75 -2.02
N SER A 37 7.50 6.62 -1.58
CA SER A 37 6.98 5.59 -2.47
C SER A 37 5.85 6.12 -3.36
N ALA A 38 4.91 6.89 -2.79
CA ALA A 38 3.81 7.49 -3.54
C ALA A 38 4.30 8.47 -4.62
N ALA A 39 5.37 9.22 -4.35
CA ALA A 39 5.95 10.17 -5.30
C ALA A 39 6.66 9.48 -6.49
N ALA A 40 7.13 8.25 -6.31
CA ALA A 40 7.73 7.45 -7.38
C ALA A 40 6.69 6.88 -8.35
N VAL A 41 5.43 6.74 -7.91
CA VAL A 41 4.35 6.19 -8.74
C VAL A 41 3.92 7.20 -9.79
N THR A 42 4.07 6.82 -11.06
CA THR A 42 3.67 7.63 -12.21
C THR A 42 2.62 6.90 -13.04
N VAL A 43 1.90 7.63 -13.90
CA VAL A 43 0.99 7.00 -14.88
C VAL A 43 1.79 6.04 -15.75
N GLY A 44 1.27 4.82 -15.95
CA GLY A 44 1.93 3.74 -16.66
C GLY A 44 2.82 2.85 -15.78
N SER A 45 3.12 3.23 -14.53
CA SER A 45 3.88 2.37 -13.62
C SER A 45 3.13 1.06 -13.33
N THR A 46 3.85 -0.06 -13.38
CA THR A 46 3.36 -1.34 -12.85
C THR A 46 3.41 -1.28 -11.33
N VAL A 47 2.31 -1.61 -10.67
CA VAL A 47 2.18 -1.50 -9.23
C VAL A 47 1.51 -2.71 -8.61
N THR A 48 1.82 -2.94 -7.34
CA THR A 48 1.09 -3.85 -6.44
C THR A 48 0.40 -3.05 -5.34
N THR A 49 -0.85 -3.37 -5.06
CA THR A 49 -1.62 -2.80 -3.96
C THR A 49 -1.18 -3.36 -2.60
N LYS A 50 -1.01 -2.50 -1.60
CA LYS A 50 -0.61 -2.84 -0.22
C LYS A 50 -1.34 -1.98 0.80
N ASN A 51 -1.37 -2.42 2.06
CA ASN A 51 -1.81 -1.61 3.19
C ASN A 51 -3.21 -0.97 3.00
N LEU A 52 -4.14 -1.70 2.39
CA LEU A 52 -5.55 -1.30 2.27
C LEU A 52 -6.38 -1.93 3.41
N ASP A 53 -7.43 -1.22 3.82
CA ASP A 53 -8.41 -1.73 4.79
C ASP A 53 -9.16 -2.93 4.22
N ARG A 54 -9.54 -2.85 2.94
CA ARG A 54 -10.14 -3.94 2.19
C ARG A 54 -9.07 -4.96 1.82
N LYS A 55 -8.88 -5.97 2.67
CA LYS A 55 -7.82 -6.99 2.51
C LYS A 55 -7.88 -7.75 1.19
N PHE A 56 -9.08 -7.94 0.61
CA PHE A 56 -9.22 -8.58 -0.69
C PHE A 56 -8.65 -7.75 -1.87
N LEU A 57 -8.34 -6.47 -1.64
CA LEU A 57 -7.65 -5.60 -2.60
C LEU A 57 -6.15 -5.59 -2.42
N VAL A 58 -5.58 -6.25 -1.40
CA VAL A 58 -4.14 -6.29 -1.16
C VAL A 58 -3.49 -7.38 -1.98
N GLY A 59 -2.33 -7.09 -2.57
CA GLY A 59 -1.57 -8.01 -3.41
C GLY A 59 -2.05 -8.08 -4.86
N LEU A 60 -2.95 -7.17 -5.28
CA LEU A 60 -3.39 -7.08 -6.66
C LEU A 60 -2.38 -6.25 -7.46
N THR A 61 -2.08 -6.72 -8.67
CA THR A 61 -1.12 -6.15 -9.61
C THR A 61 -1.82 -5.54 -10.82
N GLY A 62 -1.21 -4.48 -11.35
CA GLY A 62 -1.73 -3.79 -12.52
C GLY A 62 -0.89 -2.57 -12.89
N ALA A 63 -1.37 -1.79 -13.85
CA ALA A 63 -0.73 -0.56 -14.30
C ALA A 63 -1.55 0.67 -13.90
N VAL A 64 -0.87 1.74 -13.48
CA VAL A 64 -1.53 3.01 -13.15
C VAL A 64 -2.10 3.65 -14.42
N ALA A 65 -3.41 3.77 -14.50
CA ALA A 65 -4.11 4.37 -15.63
C ALA A 65 -4.23 5.89 -15.50
N THR A 66 -4.63 6.39 -14.31
CA THR A 66 -4.73 7.83 -14.04
C THR A 66 -4.36 8.15 -12.60
N ILE A 67 -3.90 9.37 -12.35
CA ILE A 67 -3.63 9.90 -11.00
C ILE A 67 -4.48 11.15 -10.80
N ARG A 68 -5.20 11.22 -9.67
CA ARG A 68 -6.07 12.34 -9.27
C ARG A 68 -5.75 12.73 -7.83
N GLY A 69 -4.88 13.72 -7.68
CA GLY A 69 -4.39 14.16 -6.37
C GLY A 69 -3.65 13.04 -5.65
N LYS A 70 -4.18 12.57 -4.50
CA LYS A 70 -3.58 11.50 -3.69
C LYS A 70 -4.03 10.08 -4.06
N PHE A 71 -4.87 9.95 -5.09
CA PHE A 71 -5.46 8.69 -5.51
C PHE A 71 -5.07 8.34 -6.94
N ALA A 72 -5.05 7.06 -7.26
CA ALA A 72 -4.81 6.53 -8.58
C ALA A 72 -5.89 5.52 -8.98
N ASP A 73 -6.16 5.47 -10.28
CA ASP A 73 -6.92 4.39 -10.89
C ASP A 73 -5.92 3.39 -11.48
N VAL A 74 -6.09 2.11 -11.19
CA VAL A 74 -5.18 1.03 -11.60
C VAL A 74 -5.94 0.06 -12.50
N THR A 75 -5.44 -0.15 -13.71
CA THR A 75 -5.92 -1.22 -14.58
C THR A 75 -5.26 -2.52 -14.15
N LEU A 76 -6.03 -3.41 -13.53
CA LEU A 76 -5.55 -4.70 -13.05
C LEU A 76 -5.15 -5.60 -14.23
N ASP A 77 -4.13 -6.42 -14.03
CA ASP A 77 -3.83 -7.51 -14.95
C ASP A 77 -4.90 -8.61 -14.88
N GLU A 78 -4.80 -9.60 -15.78
CA GLU A 78 -5.80 -10.66 -15.89
C GLU A 78 -5.85 -11.56 -14.65
N ALA A 79 -4.70 -11.85 -14.05
CA ALA A 79 -4.62 -12.68 -12.85
C ALA A 79 -5.31 -11.98 -11.66
N SER A 80 -5.00 -10.71 -11.44
CA SER A 80 -5.56 -9.88 -10.38
C SER A 80 -7.04 -9.56 -10.62
N THR A 81 -7.45 -9.36 -11.88
CA THR A 81 -8.87 -9.21 -12.25
C THR A 81 -9.65 -10.48 -11.90
N ASN A 82 -9.10 -11.66 -12.22
CA ASN A 82 -9.70 -12.95 -11.87
C ASN A 82 -9.74 -13.18 -10.35
N GLN A 83 -8.68 -12.82 -9.64
CA GLN A 83 -8.60 -12.90 -8.18
C GLN A 83 -9.68 -12.01 -7.53
N LEU A 84 -9.81 -10.76 -7.97
CA LEU A 84 -10.81 -9.83 -7.45
C LEU A 84 -12.24 -10.32 -7.75
N ARG A 85 -12.48 -10.89 -8.94
CA ARG A 85 -13.77 -11.49 -9.29
C ARG A 85 -14.14 -12.66 -8.38
N ARG A 86 -13.17 -13.48 -7.99
CA ARG A 86 -13.37 -14.66 -7.13
C ARG A 86 -13.35 -14.34 -5.64
N ALA A 87 -12.94 -13.13 -5.25
CA ALA A 87 -12.90 -12.72 -3.86
C ALA A 87 -14.30 -12.75 -3.23
N ARG A 88 -14.39 -13.22 -1.98
CA ARG A 88 -15.64 -13.20 -1.20
C ARG A 88 -15.96 -11.77 -0.74
N GLN A 89 -16.46 -10.95 -1.65
CA GLN A 89 -16.86 -9.56 -1.43
C GLN A 89 -18.02 -9.20 -2.37
N THR A 90 -18.88 -8.26 -1.97
CA THR A 90 -20.08 -7.86 -2.73
C THR A 90 -20.02 -6.42 -3.25
N THR A 91 -18.98 -5.68 -2.88
CA THR A 91 -18.89 -4.23 -3.11
C THR A 91 -18.43 -3.88 -4.52
N ILE A 92 -17.63 -4.72 -5.15
CA ILE A 92 -17.06 -4.48 -6.48
C ILE A 92 -17.54 -5.60 -7.41
N ARG A 93 -18.37 -5.24 -8.39
CA ARG A 93 -18.82 -6.18 -9.41
C ARG A 93 -17.86 -6.15 -10.59
N VAL A 94 -17.05 -7.19 -10.73
CA VAL A 94 -16.17 -7.39 -11.89
C VAL A 94 -16.96 -8.13 -12.99
N PRO A 95 -17.12 -7.56 -14.20
CA PRO A 95 -17.80 -8.25 -15.31
C PRO A 95 -17.12 -9.58 -15.65
N ALA A 96 -17.91 -10.59 -16.05
CA ALA A 96 -17.42 -11.93 -16.34
C ALA A 96 -16.38 -11.93 -17.49
N ASP A 97 -16.61 -11.12 -18.52
CA ASP A 97 -15.78 -11.08 -19.73
C ASP A 97 -14.61 -10.09 -19.64
N SER A 98 -14.46 -9.40 -18.50
CA SER A 98 -13.39 -8.40 -18.32
C SER A 98 -12.04 -9.09 -18.11
N LYS A 99 -11.10 -8.92 -19.03
CA LYS A 99 -9.72 -9.36 -18.83
C LYS A 99 -8.93 -8.41 -17.95
N ASN A 100 -9.13 -7.11 -18.13
CA ASN A 100 -8.49 -6.08 -17.33
C ASN A 100 -9.57 -5.22 -16.68
N PHE A 101 -9.60 -5.15 -15.37
CA PHE A 101 -10.58 -4.36 -14.63
C PHE A 101 -9.96 -3.06 -14.12
N LEU A 102 -10.62 -1.93 -14.36
CA LEU A 102 -10.20 -0.64 -13.83
C LEU A 102 -10.65 -0.52 -12.37
N LEU A 103 -9.68 -0.63 -11.46
CA LEU A 103 -9.88 -0.41 -10.03
C LEU A 103 -9.62 1.07 -9.70
N THR A 104 -10.63 1.78 -9.23
CA THR A 104 -10.56 3.23 -9.04
C THR A 104 -10.29 3.64 -7.59
N GLY A 105 -9.68 4.82 -7.42
CA GLY A 105 -9.59 5.49 -6.11
C GLY A 105 -8.61 4.86 -5.11
N ILE A 106 -7.54 4.22 -5.57
CA ILE A 106 -6.53 3.64 -4.69
C ILE A 106 -5.58 4.73 -4.18
N PRO A 107 -5.37 4.90 -2.86
CA PRO A 107 -4.41 5.88 -2.34
C PRO A 107 -2.99 5.57 -2.85
N LEU A 108 -2.24 6.58 -3.30
CA LEU A 108 -0.88 6.38 -3.82
C LEU A 108 0.08 5.76 -2.79
N VAL A 109 -0.11 6.06 -1.51
CA VAL A 109 0.67 5.48 -0.40
C VAL A 109 0.44 3.97 -0.22
N CYS A 110 -0.65 3.45 -0.77
CA CYS A 110 -1.03 2.04 -0.78
C CYS A 110 -0.54 1.33 -2.04
N LEU A 111 0.27 1.97 -2.89
CA LEU A 111 0.87 1.36 -4.07
C LEU A 111 2.37 1.17 -3.84
N SER A 112 2.90 0.09 -4.42
CA SER A 112 4.34 -0.13 -4.58
C SER A 112 4.61 -0.37 -6.04
N ILE A 113 5.67 0.21 -6.58
CA ILE A 113 6.15 -0.16 -7.91
C ILE A 113 6.57 -1.63 -7.88
N SER A 114 6.12 -2.38 -8.87
CA SER A 114 6.58 -3.74 -9.14
C SER A 114 7.67 -3.65 -10.20
N ASP A 115 8.85 -4.20 -9.89
CA ASP A 115 9.95 -4.35 -10.85
C ASP A 115 9.62 -5.39 -11.94
#